data_AF-A0A6P2ATR6-F1
#
_entry.id   AF-A0A6P2ATR6-F1
#
_cell.length_a   1.000
_cell.length_b   1.000
_cell.length_c   1.000
_cell.angle_alpha   90.00
_cell.angle_beta   90.00
_cell.angle_gamma   90.00
#
_symmetry.space_group_name_H-M   'P 1'
#
loop_
_entity.id
_entity.type
_entity.pdbx_description
1 polymer ?
#
loop_
_entity_poly.entity_id
_entity_poly.type
_entity_poly.pdbx_seq_one_letter_code
_entity_poly.pdbx_strand_id
1 'polypeptide(L)'
;MKNPVVVGGLLLAVIIFIALWLLFAQSSALPSVSVSDVRQPETIVLEQETGDDSVRWLTVRGSGVLNGEATISWVVDGQPYRVEQLNDEIDFEWGRDWHSRTAEIRYEPGEVRSGTVSLHYKFHR
;
A
#
# COMPACT_ATOMS: atom_id res chain seq x y z
N MET A 1 59.94 -13.40 16.17
CA MET A 1 59.29 -12.07 16.27
C MET A 1 57.85 -12.25 15.81
N LYS A 2 56.87 -11.92 16.67
CA LYS A 2 55.43 -12.13 16.43
C LYS A 2 54.88 -10.92 15.66
N ASN A 3 54.26 -11.14 14.50
CA ASN A 3 53.59 -10.09 13.72
C ASN A 3 52.22 -9.77 14.33
N PRO A 4 51.94 -8.53 14.80
CA PRO A 4 50.63 -8.14 15.29
C PRO A 4 49.99 -7.18 14.28
N VAL A 5 49.44 -7.68 13.16
CA VAL A 5 48.78 -6.78 12.18
C VAL A 5 47.43 -7.29 11.68
N VAL A 6 47.02 -8.52 11.98
CA VAL A 6 45.83 -9.11 11.32
C VAL A 6 44.50 -8.76 12.01
N VAL A 7 44.50 -8.24 13.24
CA VAL A 7 43.25 -8.08 14.03
C VAL A 7 42.42 -6.85 13.61
N GLY A 8 43.06 -5.80 13.06
CA GLY A 8 42.35 -4.54 12.71
C GLY A 8 41.48 -4.62 11.45
N GLY A 9 41.88 -5.40 10.45
CA GLY A 9 41.15 -5.51 9.18
C GLY A 9 39.81 -6.26 9.30
N LEU A 10 39.74 -7.23 10.21
CA LEU A 10 38.54 -8.05 10.40
C LEU A 10 37.42 -7.25 11.08
N LEU A 11 37.77 -6.41 12.05
CA LEU A 11 36.83 -5.52 12.74
C LEU A 11 36.29 -4.44 11.79
N LEU A 12 37.14 -3.88 10.93
CA LEU A 12 36.73 -2.92 9.91
C LEU A 12 35.77 -3.55 8.87
N ALA A 13 36.04 -4.79 8.44
CA ALA A 13 35.19 -5.50 7.50
C ALA A 13 33.80 -5.82 8.07
N VAL A 14 33.71 -6.19 9.35
CA VAL A 14 32.40 -6.42 10.02
C VAL A 14 31.60 -5.12 10.13
N ILE A 15 32.26 -3.99 10.47
CA ILE A 15 31.60 -2.69 10.53
C ILE A 15 31.06 -2.26 9.16
N ILE A 16 31.85 -2.46 8.09
CA ILE A 16 31.42 -2.17 6.72
C ILE A 16 30.22 -3.05 6.32
N PHE A 17 30.22 -4.33 6.69
CA PHE A 17 29.11 -5.23 6.38
C PHE A 17 27.82 -4.81 7.10
N ILE A 18 27.89 -4.44 8.38
CA ILE A 18 26.73 -3.93 9.14
C ILE A 18 26.23 -2.60 8.57
N ALA A 19 27.13 -1.70 8.19
CA ALA A 19 26.76 -0.44 7.55
C ALA A 19 26.08 -0.67 6.19
N LEU A 20 26.55 -1.65 5.40
CA LEU A 20 25.91 -2.02 4.14
C LEU A 20 24.49 -2.56 4.37
N TRP A 21 24.30 -3.43 5.37
CA TRP A 21 22.98 -3.97 5.72
C TRP A 21 21.99 -2.87 6.16
N LEU A 22 22.47 -1.85 6.88
CA LEU A 22 21.63 -0.73 7.30
C LEU A 22 21.22 0.18 6.13
N LEU A 23 21.99 0.22 5.04
CA LEU A 23 21.66 1.00 3.84
C LEU A 23 20.57 0.34 2.97
N PHE A 24 20.39 -0.98 3.05
CA PHE A 24 19.36 -1.70 2.27
C PHE A 24 17.98 -1.76 2.96
N ALA A 25 17.88 -1.36 4.23
CA ALA A 25 16.61 -1.46 4.99
C ALA A 25 15.64 -0.29 4.77
N GLN A 26 15.96 0.69 3.91
CA GLN A 26 15.09 1.85 3.66
C GLN A 26 14.16 1.67 2.45
N SER A 27 13.31 0.63 2.45
CA SER A 27 12.13 0.64 1.59
C SER A 27 11.00 1.34 2.32
N SER A 28 10.62 2.55 1.89
CA SER A 28 9.42 3.21 2.38
C SER A 28 8.20 2.44 1.87
N ALA A 29 7.56 1.66 2.74
CA ALA A 29 6.33 0.97 2.41
C ALA A 29 5.23 2.01 2.16
N LEU A 30 4.45 1.83 1.09
CA LEU A 30 3.27 2.65 0.85
C LEU A 30 2.22 2.41 1.95
N PRO A 31 1.49 3.44 2.39
CA PRO A 31 0.31 3.25 3.23
C PRO A 31 -0.61 2.19 2.65
N SER A 32 -1.09 1.30 3.51
CA SER A 32 -1.96 0.20 3.13
C SER A 32 -3.12 0.04 4.10
N VAL A 33 -4.31 -0.24 3.56
CA VAL A 33 -5.51 -0.58 4.33
C VAL A 33 -6.15 -1.81 3.74
N SER A 34 -6.66 -2.70 4.58
CA SER A 34 -7.34 -3.92 4.15
C SER A 34 -8.82 -3.83 4.46
N VAL A 35 -9.64 -4.48 3.63
CA VAL A 35 -11.05 -4.74 3.94
C VAL A 35 -11.12 -5.62 5.18
N SER A 36 -11.86 -5.19 6.19
CA SER A 36 -11.89 -5.79 7.53
C SER A 36 -12.56 -7.18 7.53
N ASP A 37 -13.72 -7.31 6.88
CA ASP A 37 -14.37 -8.59 6.56
C ASP A 37 -14.86 -8.54 5.11
N VAL A 38 -14.22 -9.31 4.23
CA VAL A 38 -14.52 -9.35 2.78
C VAL A 38 -15.94 -9.82 2.45
N ARG A 39 -16.72 -10.28 3.44
CA ARG A 39 -18.11 -10.69 3.25
C ARG A 39 -19.11 -9.60 3.64
N GLN A 40 -18.64 -8.44 4.12
CA GLN A 40 -19.47 -7.32 4.50
C GLN A 40 -19.15 -6.09 3.65
N PRO A 41 -20.14 -5.25 3.33
CA PRO A 41 -19.87 -3.97 2.69
C PRO A 41 -19.08 -3.07 3.62
N GLU A 42 -18.12 -2.34 3.07
CA GLU A 42 -17.24 -1.44 3.82
C GLU A 42 -16.97 -0.17 3.02
N THR A 43 -16.95 0.98 3.70
CA THR A 43 -16.46 2.23 3.14
C THR A 43 -15.14 2.57 3.81
N ILE A 44 -14.09 2.64 3.00
CA ILE A 44 -12.72 2.89 3.41
C ILE A 44 -12.40 4.35 3.07
N VAL A 45 -11.97 5.10 4.08
CA VAL A 45 -11.47 6.47 3.89
C VAL A 45 -9.95 6.41 3.85
N LEU A 46 -9.38 6.70 2.68
CA LEU A 46 -7.95 6.89 2.52
C LEU A 46 -7.60 8.31 2.95
N GLU A 47 -6.58 8.47 3.79
CA GLU A 47 -6.19 9.76 4.33
C GLU A 47 -4.73 10.07 4.01
N GLN A 48 -4.45 11.31 3.63
CA GLN A 48 -3.10 11.80 3.49
C GLN A 48 -2.47 11.93 4.88
N GLU A 49 -1.35 11.22 5.12
CA GLU A 49 -0.64 11.25 6.42
C GLU A 49 -0.14 12.64 6.82
N THR A 50 0.08 13.53 5.86
CA THR A 50 0.62 14.87 6.09
C THR A 50 -0.45 15.94 5.88
N GLY A 51 -0.55 16.90 6.80
CA GLY A 51 -1.55 17.97 6.77
C GLY A 51 -1.30 19.08 5.73
N ASP A 52 -0.63 18.77 4.62
CA ASP A 52 -0.30 19.71 3.55
C ASP A 52 -1.38 19.65 2.45
N ASP A 53 -2.04 20.79 2.19
CA ASP A 53 -3.14 20.92 1.23
C ASP A 53 -2.74 20.79 -0.25
N SER A 54 -1.46 20.57 -0.54
CA SER A 54 -0.93 20.55 -1.91
C SER A 54 -1.16 19.27 -2.71
N VAL A 55 -2.16 18.44 -2.37
CA VAL A 55 -2.47 17.23 -3.15
C VAL A 55 -2.91 17.62 -4.56
N ARG A 56 -2.29 16.97 -5.55
CA ARG A 56 -2.66 17.10 -6.97
C ARG A 56 -3.03 15.78 -7.61
N TRP A 57 -2.58 14.65 -7.06
CA TRP A 57 -2.83 13.34 -7.64
C TRP A 57 -2.93 12.27 -6.56
N LEU A 58 -3.76 11.26 -6.80
CA LEU A 58 -3.87 10.08 -5.93
C LEU A 58 -3.73 8.82 -6.79
N THR A 59 -2.85 7.93 -6.35
CA THR A 59 -2.70 6.58 -6.90
C THR A 59 -3.20 5.58 -5.87
N VAL A 60 -4.02 4.62 -6.30
CA VAL A 60 -4.56 3.53 -5.48
C VAL A 60 -4.33 2.22 -6.23
N ARG A 61 -3.67 1.27 -5.59
CA ARG A 61 -3.48 -0.09 -6.09
C ARG A 61 -4.23 -1.06 -5.19
N GLY A 62 -5.09 -1.87 -5.77
CA GLY A 62 -5.70 -3.00 -5.08
C GLY A 62 -4.95 -4.29 -5.37
N SER A 63 -4.77 -5.10 -4.34
CA SER A 63 -4.18 -6.43 -4.45
C SER A 63 -4.83 -7.40 -3.48
N GLY A 64 -4.82 -8.69 -3.80
CA GLY A 64 -5.34 -9.72 -2.91
C GLY A 64 -5.85 -10.95 -3.65
N VAL A 65 -6.58 -11.78 -2.93
CA VAL A 65 -7.22 -12.98 -3.47
C VAL A 65 -8.62 -13.10 -2.89
N LEU A 66 -9.61 -13.38 -3.73
CA LEU A 66 -10.99 -13.54 -3.33
C LEU A 66 -11.52 -14.91 -3.75
N ASN A 67 -12.26 -15.58 -2.88
CA ASN A 67 -13.10 -16.72 -3.24
C ASN A 67 -14.54 -16.23 -3.38
N GLY A 68 -14.92 -15.89 -4.61
CA GLY A 68 -16.19 -15.28 -4.95
C GLY A 68 -16.01 -13.98 -5.73
N GLU A 69 -17.09 -13.22 -5.82
CA GLU A 69 -17.14 -11.98 -6.60
C GLU A 69 -17.49 -10.80 -5.68
N ALA A 70 -16.83 -9.67 -5.90
CA ALA A 70 -17.14 -8.42 -5.24
C ALA A 70 -16.97 -7.24 -6.21
N THR A 71 -17.46 -6.08 -5.82
CA THR A 71 -17.24 -4.82 -6.52
C THR A 71 -16.51 -3.86 -5.61
N ILE A 72 -15.52 -3.15 -6.15
CA ILE A 72 -14.88 -2.04 -5.46
C ILE A 72 -14.95 -0.79 -6.31
N SER A 73 -15.26 0.34 -5.68
CA SER A 73 -15.41 1.60 -6.38
C SER A 73 -14.71 2.75 -5.70
N TRP A 74 -14.13 3.64 -6.50
CA TRP A 74 -13.70 4.95 -6.04
C TRP A 74 -14.89 5.90 -6.11
N VAL A 75 -15.28 6.45 -4.96
CA VAL A 75 -16.41 7.38 -4.82
C VAL A 75 -15.92 8.82 -4.94
N VAL A 76 -16.61 9.62 -5.77
CA VAL A 76 -16.40 11.06 -5.95
C VAL A 76 -17.74 11.75 -5.84
N ASP A 77 -17.84 12.74 -4.95
CA ASP A 77 -19.10 13.47 -4.67
C ASP A 77 -20.29 12.54 -4.36
N GLY A 78 -20.02 11.46 -3.62
CA GLY A 78 -21.02 10.46 -3.21
C GLY A 78 -21.43 9.47 -4.30
N GLN A 79 -20.88 9.58 -5.52
CA GLN A 79 -21.19 8.70 -6.65
C GLN A 79 -19.99 7.81 -7.01
N PRO A 80 -20.21 6.54 -7.40
CA PRO A 80 -19.15 5.71 -7.95
C PRO A 80 -18.59 6.32 -9.25
N TYR A 81 -17.27 6.54 -9.30
CA TYR A 81 -16.57 7.11 -10.45
C TYR A 81 -15.77 6.06 -11.22
N ARG A 82 -14.97 5.26 -10.51
CA ARG A 82 -14.28 4.07 -11.05
C ARG A 82 -14.79 2.85 -10.33
N VAL A 83 -14.95 1.76 -11.05
CA VAL A 83 -15.52 0.51 -10.54
C VAL A 83 -14.70 -0.63 -11.11
N GLU A 84 -14.23 -1.52 -10.25
CA GLU A 84 -13.60 -2.77 -10.64
C GLU A 84 -14.39 -3.94 -10.08
N GLN A 85 -14.52 -4.99 -10.89
CA GLN A 85 -15.00 -6.28 -10.43
C GLN A 85 -13.83 -7.07 -9.90
N LEU A 86 -13.99 -7.63 -8.71
CA LEU A 86 -12.98 -8.41 -8.01
C LEU A 86 -13.40 -9.87 -8.04
N ASN A 87 -12.52 -10.73 -8.54
CA ASN A 87 -12.66 -12.18 -8.52
C ASN A 87 -11.27 -12.82 -8.43
N ASP A 88 -11.20 -14.04 -7.90
CA ASP A 88 -9.99 -14.88 -7.84
C ASP A 88 -8.71 -14.12 -7.42
N GLU A 89 -7.92 -13.63 -8.38
CA GLU A 89 -6.74 -12.81 -8.16
C GLU A 89 -7.04 -11.33 -8.41
N ILE A 90 -6.75 -10.49 -7.42
CA ILE A 90 -6.96 -9.05 -7.49
C ILE A 90 -5.61 -8.38 -7.76
N ASP A 91 -5.52 -7.67 -8.89
CA ASP A 91 -4.48 -6.69 -9.16
C ASP A 91 -5.07 -5.59 -10.04
N PHE A 92 -5.24 -4.39 -9.47
CA PHE A 92 -5.71 -3.22 -10.22
C PHE A 92 -4.98 -1.96 -9.75
N GLU A 93 -4.91 -0.97 -10.63
CA GLU A 93 -4.36 0.34 -10.31
C GLU A 93 -5.26 1.44 -10.86
N TRP A 94 -5.56 2.42 -10.01
CA TRP A 94 -6.22 3.65 -10.37
C TRP A 94 -5.31 4.84 -10.09
N GLY A 95 -5.36 5.84 -10.96
CA GLY A 95 -4.70 7.12 -10.76
C GLY A 95 -5.55 8.24 -11.32
N ARG A 96 -5.61 9.38 -10.60
CA ARG A 96 -6.24 10.60 -11.12
C ARG A 96 -5.79 11.86 -10.39
N ASP A 97 -6.09 12.99 -11.00
CA ASP A 97 -6.06 14.30 -10.34
C ASP A 97 -6.94 14.27 -9.10
N TRP A 98 -6.38 14.72 -7.98
CA TRP A 98 -7.03 14.71 -6.68
C TRP A 98 -6.62 15.94 -5.89
N HIS A 99 -7.59 16.62 -5.27
CA HIS A 99 -7.38 17.88 -4.55
C HIS A 99 -7.98 17.88 -3.14
N SER A 100 -8.33 16.70 -2.62
CA SER A 100 -8.76 16.50 -1.24
C SER A 100 -7.70 15.73 -0.45
N ARG A 101 -7.65 15.94 0.86
CA ARG A 101 -6.80 15.16 1.79
C ARG A 101 -7.32 13.74 2.02
N THR A 102 -8.58 13.49 1.66
CA THR A 102 -9.23 12.21 1.82
C THR A 102 -9.78 11.70 0.50
N ALA A 103 -9.91 10.39 0.37
CA ALA A 103 -10.61 9.73 -0.73
C ALA A 103 -11.42 8.55 -0.20
N GLU A 104 -12.62 8.37 -0.74
CA GLU A 104 -13.53 7.29 -0.33
C GLU A 104 -13.49 6.15 -1.34
N ILE A 105 -13.26 4.94 -0.83
CA ILE A 105 -13.35 3.69 -1.56
C ILE A 105 -14.47 2.86 -0.96
N ARG A 106 -15.39 2.36 -1.80
CA ARG A 106 -16.50 1.53 -1.36
C ARG A 106 -16.31 0.10 -1.86
N TYR A 107 -16.35 -0.83 -0.94
CA TYR A 107 -16.34 -2.27 -1.20
C TYR A 107 -17.74 -2.84 -0.99
N GLU A 108 -18.22 -3.61 -1.96
CA GLU A 108 -19.52 -4.25 -1.97
C GLU A 108 -19.36 -5.74 -2.31
N PRO A 109 -19.54 -6.67 -1.35
CA PRO A 109 -19.43 -8.09 -1.63
C PRO A 109 -20.63 -8.59 -2.42
N GLY A 110 -20.39 -9.47 -3.39
CA GLY A 110 -21.39 -10.34 -3.99
C GLY A 110 -21.44 -11.67 -3.24
N GLU A 111 -21.07 -12.76 -3.91
CA GLU A 111 -21.02 -14.12 -3.33
C GLU A 111 -19.62 -14.46 -2.77
N VAL A 112 -19.12 -13.66 -1.82
CA VAL A 112 -17.79 -13.85 -1.24
C VAL A 112 -17.82 -14.85 -0.09
N ARG A 113 -16.92 -15.84 -0.12
CA ARG A 113 -16.79 -16.87 0.94
C ARG A 113 -15.62 -16.61 1.87
N SER A 114 -14.50 -16.18 1.31
CA SER A 114 -13.24 -15.91 2.01
C SER A 114 -12.29 -15.13 1.11
N GLY A 115 -11.24 -14.54 1.68
CA GLY A 115 -10.20 -13.88 0.90
C GLY A 115 -9.55 -12.72 1.65
N THR A 116 -8.76 -11.95 0.93
CA THR A 116 -8.13 -10.72 1.38
C THR A 116 -8.19 -9.68 0.26
N VAL A 117 -8.46 -8.43 0.64
CA VAL A 117 -8.38 -7.27 -0.25
C VAL A 117 -7.59 -6.21 0.47
N SER A 118 -6.52 -5.72 -0.15
CA SER A 118 -5.66 -4.67 0.37
C SER A 118 -5.51 -3.55 -0.65
N LEU A 119 -5.61 -2.32 -0.17
CA LEU A 119 -5.43 -1.10 -0.94
C LEU A 119 -4.12 -0.44 -0.50
N HIS A 120 -3.19 -0.30 -1.43
CA HIS A 120 -2.00 0.54 -1.28
C HIS A 120 -2.25 1.88 -1.95
N TYR A 121 -1.89 2.97 -1.31
CA TYR A 121 -2.20 4.29 -1.87
C TYR A 121 -1.11 5.32 -1.62
N LYS A 122 -1.10 6.35 -2.46
CA LYS A 122 -0.20 7.49 -2.33
C LYS A 122 -0.84 8.78 -2.84
N PHE A 123 -0.84 9.79 -1.99
CA PHE A 123 -1.15 11.16 -2.35
C PHE A 123 0.12 11.84 -2.86
N HIS A 124 0.06 12.45 -4.04
CA HIS A 124 1.16 13.15 -4.71
C HIS A 124 0.83 14.64 -4.85
N ARG A 125 1.89 15.44 -5.02
CA ARG A 125 1.85 16.90 -5.20
C ARG A 125 2.18 17.30 -6.63
#